data_AF-A0A813KEH0-F1
#
_entry.id   AF-A0A813KEH0-F1
#
_cell.length_a   1.000
_cell.length_b   1.000
_cell.length_c   1.000
_cell.angle_alpha   90.00
_cell.angle_beta   90.00
_cell.angle_gamma   90.00
#
_symmetry.space_group_name_H-M   'P 1'
#
loop_
_entity.id
_entity.type
_entity.pdbx_description
1 polymer ?
#
loop_
_entity_poly.entity_id
_entity_poly.type
_entity_poly.pdbx_seq_one_letter_code
_entity_poly.pdbx_strand_id
1 'polypeptide(L)'
;MADQLTEEQREQVSEQLMETFKFLDKDGDGFLSPQELRKGFTKPGEYISPQLNEMINEADVDGDGQVDYEEFVKMAMTMMASQ
;
A
#
# COMPACT_ATOMS: atom_id res chain seq x y z
N MET A 1 -19.49 9.31 -17.08
CA MET A 1 -19.00 10.42 -16.23
C MET A 1 -18.16 9.83 -15.11
N ALA A 2 -17.21 8.98 -15.47
CA ALA A 2 -16.33 8.27 -14.55
C ALA A 2 -14.92 8.48 -15.09
N ASP A 3 -13.95 8.56 -14.19
CA ASP A 3 -12.54 8.88 -14.47
C ASP A 3 -12.19 10.36 -14.60
N GLN A 4 -12.61 11.14 -13.60
CA GLN A 4 -11.90 12.34 -13.18
C GLN A 4 -11.74 12.25 -11.66
N LEU A 5 -10.76 11.45 -11.21
CA LEU A 5 -10.15 11.70 -9.91
C LEU A 5 -9.65 13.14 -9.96
N THR A 6 -10.29 14.02 -9.18
CA THR A 6 -9.87 15.43 -9.12
C THR A 6 -8.44 15.50 -8.58
N GLU A 7 -7.68 16.53 -8.95
CA GLU A 7 -6.31 16.74 -8.42
C GLU A 7 -6.29 16.70 -6.89
N GLU A 8 -7.36 17.23 -6.27
CA GLU A 8 -7.60 17.22 -4.82
C GLU A 8 -7.71 15.80 -4.24
N GLN A 9 -8.37 14.86 -4.93
CA GLN A 9 -8.45 13.46 -4.50
C GLN A 9 -7.10 12.75 -4.66
N ARG A 10 -6.32 13.08 -5.70
CA ARG A 10 -4.97 12.50 -5.88
C ARG A 10 -4.02 12.94 -4.79
N GLU A 11 -4.08 14.21 -4.39
CA GLU A 11 -3.27 14.75 -3.31
C GLU A 11 -3.65 14.09 -1.97
N GLN A 12 -4.94 14.03 -1.64
CA GLN A 12 -5.46 13.31 -0.47
C GLN A 12 -5.04 11.84 -0.43
N VAL A 13 -5.03 11.16 -1.58
CA VAL A 13 -4.58 9.76 -1.67
C VAL A 13 -3.06 9.69 -1.47
N SER A 14 -2.28 10.56 -2.09
CA SER A 14 -0.82 10.58 -1.89
C SER A 14 -0.42 10.86 -0.43
N GLU A 15 -1.11 11.77 0.25
CA GLU A 15 -0.88 12.08 1.66
C GLU A 15 -1.22 10.87 2.55
N GLN A 16 -2.38 10.26 2.34
CA GLN A 16 -2.80 9.06 3.06
C GLN A 16 -1.84 7.88 2.81
N LEU A 17 -1.39 7.69 1.58
CA LEU A 17 -0.43 6.64 1.24
C LEU A 17 0.91 6.88 1.90
N MET A 18 1.40 8.13 1.91
CA MET A 18 2.66 8.48 2.57
C MET A 18 2.60 8.32 4.09
N GLU A 19 1.51 8.74 4.74
CA GLU A 19 1.32 8.51 6.17
C GLU A 19 1.19 7.02 6.51
N THR A 20 0.43 6.27 5.69
CA THR A 20 0.27 4.83 5.86
C THR A 20 1.61 4.12 5.67
N PHE A 21 2.37 4.47 4.64
CA PHE A 21 3.69 3.91 4.37
C PHE A 21 4.63 4.14 5.55
N LYS A 22 4.75 5.39 6.02
CA LYS A 22 5.57 5.72 7.21
C LYS A 22 5.07 5.06 8.50
N PHE A 23 3.78 4.77 8.60
CA PHE A 23 3.23 4.08 9.75
C PHE A 23 3.58 2.58 9.73
N LEU A 24 3.59 1.98 8.54
CA LEU A 24 3.92 0.57 8.32
C LEU A 24 5.43 0.34 8.38
N ASP A 25 6.23 1.19 7.73
CA ASP A 25 7.70 1.23 7.73
C ASP A 25 8.20 1.57 9.13
N LYS A 26 8.51 0.52 9.92
CA LYS A 26 8.97 0.66 11.30
C LYS A 26 10.47 0.87 11.36
N ASP A 27 11.18 0.27 10.44
CA ASP A 27 12.63 0.29 10.39
C ASP A 27 13.15 1.54 9.64
N GLY A 28 12.28 2.21 8.87
CA GLY A 28 12.54 3.50 8.23
C GLY A 28 13.43 3.39 7.00
N ASP A 29 13.53 2.20 6.42
CA ASP A 29 14.43 1.92 5.29
C ASP A 29 13.81 2.30 3.93
N GLY A 30 12.54 2.69 3.92
CA GLY A 30 11.84 3.10 2.70
C GLY A 30 11.26 1.94 1.90
N PHE A 31 11.24 0.73 2.47
CA PHE A 31 10.58 -0.46 1.94
C PHE A 31 9.67 -1.05 3.00
N LEU A 32 8.60 -1.72 2.57
CA LEU A 32 7.68 -2.42 3.46
C LEU A 32 7.93 -3.92 3.38
N SER A 33 8.58 -4.45 4.41
CA SER A 33 8.76 -5.88 4.53
C SER A 33 7.43 -6.59 4.84
N PRO A 34 7.25 -7.86 4.45
CA PRO A 34 6.07 -8.66 4.78
C PRO A 34 5.81 -8.75 6.29
N GLN A 35 6.87 -8.66 7.09
CA GLN A 35 6.80 -8.62 8.54
C GLN A 35 6.24 -7.30 9.07
N GLU A 36 6.61 -6.17 8.46
CA GLU A 36 6.15 -4.83 8.82
C GLU A 36 4.69 -4.63 8.42
N LEU A 37 4.34 -5.06 7.21
CA LEU A 37 2.96 -5.12 6.74
C LEU A 37 2.12 -5.96 7.71
N ARG A 38 2.52 -7.21 7.99
CA ARG A 38 1.82 -8.04 8.99
C ARG A 38 1.64 -7.33 10.32
N LYS A 39 2.68 -6.69 10.86
CA LYS A 39 2.62 -6.00 12.16
C LYS A 39 1.73 -4.76 12.14
N GLY A 40 1.82 -3.94 11.10
CA GLY A 40 1.07 -2.72 10.94
C GLY A 40 -0.43 -2.97 10.76
N PHE A 41 -0.76 -4.04 10.04
CA PHE A 41 -2.11 -4.50 9.82
C PHE A 41 -2.71 -5.37 10.96
N THR A 42 -1.94 -5.70 12.01
CA THR A 42 -2.45 -6.41 13.20
C THR A 42 -3.16 -5.48 14.20
N LYS A 43 -3.17 -4.16 13.99
CA LYS A 43 -3.99 -3.23 14.80
C LYS A 43 -5.49 -3.30 14.39
N PRO A 44 -6.41 -3.17 15.36
CA PRO A 44 -7.73 -3.80 15.32
C PRO A 44 -8.71 -3.06 14.41
N GLY A 45 -9.13 -3.71 13.33
CA GLY A 45 -10.25 -3.24 12.51
C GLY A 45 -10.62 -4.14 11.35
N GLU A 46 -9.64 -4.66 10.61
CA GLU A 46 -9.92 -5.42 9.39
C GLU A 46 -9.04 -6.66 9.26
N TYR A 47 -9.70 -7.77 8.97
CA TYR A 47 -9.17 -9.12 9.02
C TYR A 47 -8.07 -9.33 7.98
N ILE A 48 -6.85 -9.65 8.45
CA ILE A 48 -5.75 -10.01 7.56
C ILE A 48 -5.79 -11.51 7.28
N SER A 49 -6.47 -11.84 6.20
CA SER A 49 -6.52 -13.16 5.56
C SER A 49 -5.19 -13.53 4.90
N PRO A 50 -4.98 -14.79 4.48
CA PRO A 50 -3.89 -15.21 3.59
C PRO A 50 -3.74 -14.35 2.31
N GLN A 51 -4.79 -13.63 1.94
CA GLN A 51 -4.84 -12.67 0.83
C GLN A 51 -3.77 -11.57 0.93
N LEU A 52 -3.35 -11.15 2.13
CA LEU A 52 -2.36 -10.06 2.23
C LEU A 52 -0.98 -10.49 1.73
N ASN A 53 -0.63 -11.77 1.88
CA ASN A 53 0.61 -12.31 1.30
C ASN A 53 0.53 -12.36 -0.23
N GLU A 54 -0.66 -12.59 -0.77
CA GLU A 54 -0.94 -12.58 -2.21
C GLU A 54 -0.92 -11.15 -2.75
N MET A 55 -1.52 -10.20 -2.04
CA MET A 55 -1.49 -8.76 -2.36
C MET A 55 -0.06 -8.20 -2.32
N ILE A 56 0.77 -8.65 -1.38
CA ILE A 56 2.19 -8.29 -1.35
C ILE A 56 2.90 -8.85 -2.58
N ASN A 57 2.71 -10.13 -2.89
CA ASN A 57 3.34 -10.74 -4.08
C ASN A 57 2.84 -10.12 -5.39
N GLU A 58 1.62 -9.59 -5.42
CA GLU A 58 1.08 -8.89 -6.58
C GLU A 58 1.57 -7.43 -6.67
N ALA A 59 1.85 -6.81 -5.52
CA ALA A 59 2.43 -5.47 -5.44
C ALA A 59 3.94 -5.45 -5.69
N ASP A 60 4.65 -6.49 -5.27
CA ASP A 60 6.08 -6.76 -5.45
C ASP A 60 6.35 -7.15 -6.92
N VAL A 61 6.54 -6.14 -7.76
CA VAL A 61 6.74 -6.26 -9.20
C VAL A 61 8.17 -6.73 -9.51
N ASP A 62 9.14 -6.31 -8.70
CA ASP A 62 10.53 -6.67 -8.90
C ASP A 62 10.95 -7.99 -8.23
N GLY A 63 10.14 -8.51 -7.31
CA GLY A 63 10.30 -9.81 -6.68
C GLY A 63 11.38 -9.84 -5.59
N ASP A 64 11.74 -8.70 -4.99
CA ASP A 64 12.69 -8.65 -3.88
C ASP A 64 12.08 -9.13 -2.56
N GLY A 65 10.76 -9.34 -2.53
CA GLY A 65 10.01 -9.79 -1.37
C GLY A 65 9.63 -8.65 -0.42
N GLN A 66 9.83 -7.40 -0.82
CA GLN A 66 9.45 -6.19 -0.11
C GLN A 66 8.56 -5.34 -1.03
N VAL A 67 7.96 -4.28 -0.50
CA VAL A 67 7.16 -3.35 -1.32
C VAL A 67 7.73 -1.96 -1.16
N ASP A 68 8.24 -1.40 -2.25
CA ASP A 68 8.74 -0.03 -2.24
C ASP A 68 7.59 1.00 -2.30
N TYR A 69 7.92 2.27 -2.07
CA TYR A 69 6.92 3.34 -2.09
C TYR A 69 6.21 3.50 -3.44
N GLU A 70 6.93 3.37 -4.55
CA GLU A 70 6.36 3.43 -5.90
C GLU A 70 5.42 2.26 -6.16
N GLU A 71 5.81 1.04 -5.78
CA GLU A 71 4.97 -0.16 -5.87
C GLU A 71 3.69 -0.04 -5.04
N PHE A 72 3.81 0.42 -3.81
CA PHE A 72 2.68 0.65 -2.91
C PHE A 72 1.70 1.69 -3.50
N VAL A 73 2.21 2.81 -4.00
CA VAL A 73 1.40 3.86 -4.63
C VAL A 73 0.74 3.35 -5.90
N LYS A 74 1.47 2.62 -6.73
CA LYS A 74 0.97 2.08 -8.00
C LYS A 74 -0.12 1.04 -7.76
N MET A 75 0.04 0.17 -6.77
CA MET A 75 -1.00 -0.78 -6.35
C MET A 75 -2.25 -0.04 -5.87
N ALA A 76 -2.10 0.92 -4.96
CA ALA A 76 -3.23 1.69 -4.43
C ALA A 76 -3.97 2.50 -5.52
N MET A 77 -3.23 3.15 -6.42
CA MET A 77 -3.82 3.85 -7.56
C MET A 77 -4.52 2.90 -8.51
N THR A 78 -3.96 1.72 -8.78
CA THR A 78 -4.57 0.72 -9.67
C THR A 78 -5.85 0.15 -9.09
N MET A 79 -5.87 -0.10 -7.77
CA MET A 79 -7.04 -0.62 -7.06
C MET A 79 -8.18 0.41 -6.99
N MET A 80 -7.85 1.70 -6.85
CA MET A 80 -8.82 2.79 -6.90
C MET A 80 -9.31 3.11 -8.32
N ALA A 81 -8.46 2.96 -9.34
CA ALA A 81 -8.84 3.19 -10.74
C ALA A 81 -9.68 2.06 -11.34
N SER A 82 -9.62 0.86 -10.75
CA SER A 82 -10.37 -0.31 -11.22
C SER A 82 -11.73 -0.49 -10.51
N GLN A 83 -12.21 0.52 -9.77
CA GLN A 83 -13.47 0.45 -9.00
C GLN A 83 -14.50 1.50 -9.42
#